data_AF-A0A376MHC3-F1
#
_entry.id   AF-A0A376MHC3-F1
#
_cell.length_a   1.000
_cell.length_b   1.000
_cell.length_c   1.000
_cell.angle_alpha   90.00
_cell.angle_beta   90.00
_cell.angle_gamma   90.00
#
_symmetry.space_group_name_H-M   'P 1'
#
loop_
_entity.id
_entity.type
_entity.pdbx_description
1 polymer ?
#
loop_
_entity_poly.entity_id
_entity_poly.type
_entity_poly.pdbx_seq_one_letter_code
_entity_poly.pdbx_strand_id
1 'polypeptide(L)'
;MPNACSAASGRQGILPYGAFGEIFWETQCQEMQQLADRVIACRQPGQSMEIDLACNGVQITGWLPQVQPDGLLRWRPSLLSVAQGMQLWLEHLVYCASGGNGESRLFLRKDGEWRFSAACSRNRLCITSHN
;
A
#
# COMPACT_ATOMS: atom_id res chain seq x y z
N MET A 1 4.25 -10.13 -28.00
CA MET A 1 4.77 -11.12 -27.04
C MET A 1 3.79 -11.17 -25.88
N PRO A 2 3.12 -12.30 -25.57
CA PRO A 2 2.22 -12.36 -24.42
C PRO A 2 3.03 -12.23 -23.12
N ASN A 3 2.73 -11.21 -22.32
CA ASN A 3 3.36 -11.01 -21.02
C ASN A 3 3.03 -12.20 -20.10
N ALA A 4 3.94 -12.61 -19.21
CA ALA A 4 3.77 -13.79 -18.36
C ALA A 4 2.43 -13.84 -17.58
N CYS A 5 1.86 -12.66 -17.29
CA CYS A 5 0.57 -12.50 -16.61
C CYS A 5 -0.65 -12.85 -17.50
N SER A 6 -0.58 -12.68 -18.82
CA SER A 6 -1.66 -13.07 -19.75
C SER A 6 -1.70 -14.59 -19.94
N ALA A 7 -0.52 -15.21 -20.04
CA ALA A 7 -0.39 -16.67 -20.12
C ALA A 7 -0.91 -17.36 -18.84
N ALA A 8 -0.65 -16.77 -17.66
CA ALA A 8 -1.15 -17.27 -16.39
C ALA A 8 -2.68 -17.16 -16.26
N SER A 9 -3.27 -16.07 -16.78
CA SER A 9 -4.72 -15.84 -16.71
C SER A 9 -5.50 -16.67 -17.72
N GLY A 10 -4.92 -16.93 -18.90
CA GLY A 10 -5.48 -17.85 -19.90
C GLY A 10 -5.55 -19.31 -19.43
N ARG A 11 -4.57 -19.77 -18.62
CA ARG A 11 -4.63 -21.11 -18.00
C ARG A 11 -5.70 -21.25 -16.92
N GLN A 12 -6.08 -20.16 -16.27
CA GLN A 12 -7.10 -20.15 -15.22
C GLN A 12 -8.53 -20.02 -15.78
N GLY A 13 -8.70 -19.83 -17.10
CA GLY A 13 -10.02 -19.66 -17.73
C GLY A 13 -10.70 -18.33 -17.40
N ILE A 14 -9.96 -17.35 -16.87
CA ILE A 14 -10.49 -16.04 -16.42
C ILE A 14 -10.67 -15.07 -17.60
N LEU A 15 -9.96 -15.27 -18.72
CA LEU A 15 -10.14 -14.48 -19.93
C LEU A 15 -11.09 -15.16 -20.91
N PRO A 16 -12.04 -14.42 -21.52
CA PRO A 16 -12.81 -14.93 -22.64
C PRO A 16 -11.88 -15.22 -23.84
N TYR A 17 -12.03 -16.40 -24.45
CA TYR A 17 -11.23 -16.81 -25.60
C TYR A 17 -11.52 -15.93 -26.83
N GLY A 18 -10.46 -15.49 -27.52
CA GLY A 18 -10.53 -14.76 -28.80
C GLY A 18 -10.06 -13.30 -28.73
N ALA A 19 -10.20 -12.57 -29.84
CA ALA A 19 -9.73 -11.17 -29.98
C ALA A 19 -10.32 -10.21 -28.92
N PHE A 20 -11.50 -10.50 -28.39
CA PHE A 20 -12.10 -9.75 -27.29
C PHE A 20 -11.31 -9.88 -25.97
N GLY A 21 -10.72 -11.05 -25.69
CA GLY A 21 -9.87 -11.26 -24.53
C GLY A 21 -8.55 -10.48 -24.63
N GLU A 22 -7.99 -10.37 -25.83
CA GLU A 22 -6.77 -9.60 -26.09
C GLU A 22 -7.02 -8.09 -25.92
N ILE A 23 -8.11 -7.56 -26.48
CA ILE A 23 -8.49 -6.15 -26.33
C ILE A 23 -8.77 -5.79 -24.87
N PHE A 24 -9.51 -6.66 -24.16
CA PHE A 24 -9.77 -6.48 -22.74
C PHE A 24 -8.48 -6.51 -21.91
N TRP A 25 -7.59 -7.47 -22.19
CA TRP A 25 -6.30 -7.57 -21.53
C TRP A 25 -5.41 -6.35 -21.79
N GLU A 26 -5.36 -5.87 -23.02
CA GLU A 26 -4.57 -4.69 -23.40
C GLU A 26 -5.07 -3.44 -22.66
N THR A 27 -6.39 -3.25 -22.58
CA THR A 27 -7.00 -2.14 -21.83
C THR A 27 -6.66 -2.23 -20.34
N GLN A 28 -6.80 -3.41 -19.73
CA GLN A 28 -6.45 -3.64 -18.33
C GLN A 28 -4.95 -3.43 -18.07
N CYS A 29 -4.09 -3.85 -18.99
CA CYS A 29 -2.65 -3.63 -18.93
C CYS A 29 -2.31 -2.14 -19.02
N GLN A 30 -2.94 -1.38 -19.90
CA GLN A 30 -2.72 0.07 -19.99
C GLN A 30 -3.13 0.78 -18.68
N GLU A 31 -4.28 0.44 -18.11
CA GLU A 31 -4.71 1.00 -16.81
C GLU A 31 -3.75 0.62 -15.67
N MET A 32 -3.27 -0.63 -15.64
CA MET A 32 -2.31 -1.08 -14.64
C MET A 32 -0.92 -0.46 -14.83
N GLN A 33 -0.51 -0.22 -16.08
CA GLN A 33 0.77 0.41 -16.40
C GLN A 33 0.80 1.85 -15.90
N GLN A 34 -0.27 2.62 -16.12
CA GLN A 34 -0.38 3.98 -15.58
C GLN A 34 -0.23 4.02 -14.06
N LEU A 35 -0.88 3.09 -13.35
CA LEU A 35 -0.71 2.96 -11.90
C LEU A 35 0.72 2.57 -11.53
N ALA A 36 1.31 1.61 -12.24
CA ALA A 36 2.67 1.14 -12.00
C ALA A 36 3.70 2.25 -12.19
N ASP A 37 3.58 3.07 -13.24
CA ASP A 37 4.49 4.18 -13.52
C ASP A 37 4.49 5.20 -12.37
N ARG A 38 3.31 5.53 -11.83
CA ARG A 38 3.18 6.40 -10.64
C ARG A 38 3.84 5.80 -9.40
N VAL A 39 3.63 4.50 -9.17
CA VAL A 39 4.23 3.78 -8.03
C VAL A 39 5.75 3.76 -8.17
N ILE A 40 6.26 3.41 -9.36
CA ILE A 40 7.70 3.31 -9.64
C ILE A 40 8.39 4.67 -9.47
N ALA A 41 7.77 5.76 -9.96
CA ALA A 41 8.31 7.10 -9.82
C ALA A 41 8.49 7.54 -8.35
N CYS A 42 7.62 7.07 -7.46
CA CYS A 42 7.68 7.36 -6.03
C CYS A 42 8.39 6.27 -5.21
N ARG A 43 8.76 5.14 -5.82
CA ARG A 43 9.26 3.97 -5.09
C ARG A 43 10.75 4.10 -4.84
N GLN A 44 11.11 4.10 -3.58
CA GLN A 44 12.46 3.97 -3.09
C GLN A 44 12.72 2.56 -2.54
N PRO A 45 14.00 2.15 -2.43
CA PRO A 45 14.36 0.93 -1.72
C PRO A 45 13.85 1.00 -0.28
N GLY A 46 12.91 0.12 0.05
CA GLY A 46 12.35 -0.01 1.40
C GLY A 46 12.84 -1.28 2.09
N GLN A 47 12.96 -1.23 3.40
CA GLN A 47 13.30 -2.39 4.23
C GLN A 47 12.06 -2.88 4.99
N SER A 48 12.10 -4.13 5.45
CA SER A 48 11.09 -4.62 6.38
C SER A 48 11.43 -4.12 7.78
N MET A 49 10.48 -3.44 8.40
CA MET A 49 10.62 -2.93 9.76
C MET A 49 9.83 -3.84 10.71
N GLU A 50 10.51 -4.29 11.78
CA GLU A 50 9.83 -4.96 12.88
C GLU A 50 9.11 -3.93 13.74
N ILE A 51 7.89 -4.27 14.12
CA ILE A 51 7.03 -3.48 14.99
C ILE A 51 6.95 -4.22 16.32
N ASP A 52 7.34 -3.54 17.38
CA ASP A 52 7.10 -3.96 18.76
C ASP A 52 6.60 -2.75 19.55
N LEU A 53 5.29 -2.68 19.76
CA LEU A 53 4.63 -1.54 20.40
C LEU A 53 3.76 -1.98 21.57
N ALA A 54 4.02 -1.39 22.73
CA ALA A 54 3.14 -1.51 23.89
C ALA A 54 2.09 -0.39 23.88
N CYS A 55 0.82 -0.73 23.69
CA CYS A 55 -0.31 0.20 23.76
C CYS A 55 -1.28 -0.25 24.85
N ASN A 56 -1.41 0.52 25.93
CA ASN A 56 -2.36 0.27 27.03
C ASN A 56 -2.33 -1.17 27.58
N GLY A 57 -1.13 -1.75 27.74
CA GLY A 57 -0.96 -3.13 28.22
C GLY A 57 -1.14 -4.23 27.17
N VAL A 58 -1.43 -3.88 25.92
CA VAL A 58 -1.47 -4.79 24.77
C VAL A 58 -0.19 -4.61 23.95
N GLN A 59 0.50 -5.73 23.69
CA GLN A 59 1.66 -5.74 22.79
C GLN A 59 1.18 -5.96 21.35
N ILE A 60 1.57 -5.06 20.46
CA ILE A 60 1.33 -5.14 19.03
C ILE A 60 2.67 -5.48 18.39
N THR A 61 2.82 -6.74 18.00
CA THR A 61 4.00 -7.24 17.29
C THR A 61 3.66 -7.57 15.84
N GLY A 62 4.58 -7.28 14.93
CA GLY A 62 4.38 -7.58 13.52
C GLY A 62 5.48 -7.03 12.62
N TRP A 63 5.34 -7.26 11.32
CA TRP A 63 6.28 -6.80 10.31
C TRP A 63 5.59 -5.85 9.35
N LEU A 64 6.16 -4.66 9.19
CA LEU A 64 5.76 -3.70 8.16
C LEU A 64 6.72 -3.85 6.97
N PRO A 65 6.30 -4.46 5.85
CA PRO A 65 7.17 -4.63 4.69
C PRO A 65 7.24 -3.35 3.85
N GLN A 66 8.38 -3.13 3.20
CA GLN A 66 8.64 -2.04 2.25
C GLN A 66 8.50 -0.63 2.85
N VAL A 67 9.01 -0.45 4.08
CA VAL A 67 9.14 0.85 4.70
C VAL A 67 10.27 1.61 3.99
N GLN A 68 9.92 2.73 3.37
CA GLN A 68 10.85 3.63 2.69
C GLN A 68 11.31 4.73 3.67
N PRO A 69 12.44 5.40 3.40
CA PRO A 69 12.87 6.52 4.24
C PRO A 69 11.87 7.70 4.17
N ASP A 70 11.16 7.87 3.05
CA ASP A 70 10.06 8.83 2.92
C ASP A 70 8.75 8.37 3.60
N GLY A 71 8.66 7.11 4.06
CA GLY A 71 7.54 6.54 4.80
C GLY A 71 6.94 5.27 4.19
N LEU A 72 5.61 5.15 4.17
CA LEU A 72 4.91 3.95 3.67
C LEU A 72 4.36 4.19 2.27
N LEU A 73 4.65 3.28 1.34
CA LEU A 73 4.05 3.27 0.01
C LEU A 73 3.27 1.98 -0.20
N ARG A 74 1.96 2.11 -0.39
CA ARG A 74 1.06 1.01 -0.73
C ARG A 74 0.43 1.28 -2.09
N TRP A 75 0.04 0.22 -2.78
CA TRP A 75 -0.72 0.34 -4.02
C TRP A 75 -1.67 -0.85 -4.15
N ARG A 76 -2.86 -0.61 -4.70
CA ARG A 76 -3.83 -1.68 -5.00
C ARG A 76 -4.58 -1.39 -6.29
N PRO A 77 -4.82 -2.40 -7.14
CA PRO A 77 -5.62 -2.25 -8.36
C PRO A 77 -7.13 -2.24 -8.03
N SER A 78 -7.54 -1.40 -7.08
CA SER A 78 -8.92 -1.27 -6.61
C SER A 78 -9.36 0.19 -6.69
N LEU A 79 -10.68 0.41 -6.73
CA LEU A 79 -11.24 1.75 -6.62
C LEU A 79 -11.04 2.32 -5.21
N LEU A 80 -11.06 3.64 -5.10
CA LEU A 80 -10.93 4.33 -3.83
C LEU A 80 -12.07 3.94 -2.88
N SER A 81 -11.71 3.45 -1.69
CA SER A 81 -12.63 3.07 -0.64
C SER A 81 -12.11 3.51 0.72
N VAL A 82 -13.03 3.93 1.60
CA VAL A 82 -12.73 4.37 2.97
C VAL A 82 -12.07 3.25 3.77
N ALA A 83 -12.48 1.99 3.55
CA ALA A 83 -11.87 0.84 4.22
C ALA A 83 -10.36 0.72 3.91
N GLN A 84 -9.95 1.07 2.69
CA GLN A 84 -8.54 1.07 2.29
C GLN A 84 -7.77 2.22 2.95
N GLY A 85 -8.40 3.40 3.05
CA GLY A 85 -7.84 4.53 3.80
C GLY A 85 -7.68 4.22 5.28
N MET A 86 -8.66 3.56 5.90
CA MET A 86 -8.61 3.13 7.30
C MET A 86 -7.51 2.10 7.55
N GLN A 87 -7.32 1.15 6.63
CA GLN A 87 -6.21 0.19 6.71
C GLN A 87 -4.85 0.91 6.64
N LEU A 88 -4.65 1.82 5.68
CA LEU A 88 -3.42 2.60 5.57
C LEU A 88 -3.19 3.48 6.80
N TRP A 89 -4.26 4.06 7.35
CA TRP A 89 -4.19 4.89 8.55
C TRP A 89 -3.73 4.08 9.77
N LEU A 90 -4.22 2.85 9.94
CA LEU A 90 -3.76 1.98 11.03
C LEU A 90 -2.28 1.63 10.87
N GLU A 91 -1.84 1.27 9.67
CA GLU A 91 -0.42 1.04 9.37
C GLU A 91 0.44 2.30 9.63
N HIS A 92 -0.07 3.48 9.29
CA HIS A 92 0.57 4.76 9.53
C HIS A 92 0.72 5.07 11.03
N LEU A 93 -0.33 4.83 11.83
CA LEU A 93 -0.26 5.01 13.28
C LEU A 93 0.80 4.13 13.92
N VAL A 94 0.83 2.86 13.52
CA VAL A 94 1.83 1.90 13.98
C VAL A 94 3.24 2.35 13.58
N TYR A 95 3.43 2.76 12.33
CA TYR A 95 4.70 3.30 11.83
C TYR A 95 5.16 4.55 12.60
N CYS A 96 4.26 5.50 12.86
CA CYS A 96 4.57 6.70 13.63
C CYS A 96 4.88 6.39 15.11
N ALA A 97 4.18 5.42 15.71
CA ALA A 97 4.44 4.97 17.06
C ALA A 97 5.81 4.28 17.19
N SER A 98 6.25 3.55 16.16
CA SER A 98 7.59 2.96 16.07
C SER A 98 8.70 4.00 15.84
N GLY A 99 8.37 5.29 15.71
CA GLY A 99 9.33 6.38 15.57
C GLY A 99 9.57 6.86 14.13
N GLY A 100 8.81 6.34 13.17
CA GLY A 100 8.85 6.81 11.78
C GLY A 100 8.23 8.20 11.61
N ASN A 101 8.93 9.11 10.93
CA ASN A 101 8.43 10.47 10.64
C ASN A 101 8.17 10.70 9.14
N GLY A 102 7.93 9.61 8.41
CA GLY A 102 7.60 9.63 6.99
C GLY A 102 6.10 9.78 6.70
N GLU A 103 5.79 10.06 5.44
CA GLU A 103 4.42 10.12 4.93
C GLU A 103 3.92 8.74 4.53
N SER A 104 2.60 8.52 4.55
CA SER A 104 2.01 7.28 4.05
C SER A 104 1.12 7.55 2.85
N ARG A 105 1.40 6.84 1.75
CA ARG A 105 0.75 7.02 0.44
C ARG A 105 0.16 5.70 -0.02
N LEU A 106 -1.07 5.72 -0.49
CA LEU A 106 -1.72 4.59 -1.16
C LEU A 106 -2.22 5.03 -2.53
N PHE A 107 -1.66 4.44 -3.59
CA PHE A 107 -2.12 4.65 -4.95
C PHE A 107 -3.18 3.60 -5.35
N LEU A 108 -4.26 4.07 -5.94
CA LEU A 108 -5.43 3.30 -6.36
C LEU A 108 -5.71 3.53 -7.85
N ARG A 109 -6.64 2.75 -8.41
CA ARG A 109 -7.11 2.96 -9.79
C ARG A 109 -7.78 4.33 -9.96
N LYS A 110 -7.79 4.84 -11.20
CA LYS A 110 -8.39 6.13 -11.60
C LYS A 110 -7.83 7.33 -10.85
N ASP A 111 -6.51 7.33 -10.69
CA ASP A 111 -5.77 8.35 -9.98
C ASP A 111 -6.12 8.58 -8.51
N GLY A 112 -6.95 7.73 -7.90
CA GLY A 112 -7.28 7.81 -6.49
C GLY A 112 -6.03 7.66 -5.64
N GLU A 113 -5.86 8.57 -4.68
CA GLU A 113 -4.77 8.50 -3.73
C GLU A 113 -5.25 8.78 -2.31
N TRP A 114 -4.69 8.04 -1.36
CA TRP A 114 -4.72 8.43 0.05
C TRP A 114 -3.33 8.87 0.44
N ARG A 115 -3.25 10.06 1.04
CA ARG A 115 -2.01 10.59 1.58
C ARG A 115 -2.25 11.00 3.03
N PHE A 116 -1.47 10.41 3.92
CA PHE A 116 -1.37 10.82 5.31
C PHE A 116 -0.01 11.46 5.51
N SER A 117 -0.01 12.74 5.91
CA SER A 117 1.20 13.45 6.29
C SER A 117 1.77 12.85 7.57
N ALA A 118 3.09 12.94 7.75
CA ALA A 118 3.73 12.55 9.00
C ALA A 118 3.04 13.23 10.18
N ALA A 119 2.41 12.43 11.04
CA ALA A 119 1.91 12.96 12.29
C ALA A 119 3.12 13.39 13.11
N CYS A 120 3.31 14.70 13.28
CA CYS A 120 4.30 15.24 14.21
C CYS A 120 4.12 14.48 15.54
N SER A 121 5.17 13.81 16.00
CA SER A 121 5.20 12.96 17.21
C SER A 121 4.99 13.74 18.52
N ARG A 122 4.25 14.85 18.47
CA ARG A 122 3.91 15.75 19.56
C ARG A 122 2.74 15.25 20.42
N ASN A 123 2.21 14.05 20.14
CA ASN A 123 1.34 13.31 21.06
C ASN A 123 2.03 12.09 21.68
N ARG A 124 3.36 12.13 21.80
CA ARG A 124 4.16 11.20 22.62
C ARG A 124 4.01 11.56 24.11
N LEU A 125 2.82 11.50 24.71
CA LEU A 125 2.63 11.39 26.18
C LEU A 125 1.14 11.31 26.60
N CYS A 126 0.35 10.33 26.15
CA CYS A 126 -0.93 10.04 26.82
C CYS A 126 -1.20 8.55 27.07
N ILE A 127 -0.47 7.63 26.42
CA ILE A 127 -0.66 6.18 26.59
C ILE A 127 0.32 5.51 27.57
N THR A 128 1.26 6.27 28.14
CA THR A 128 2.15 5.84 29.24
C THR A 128 1.91 6.68 30.49
N SER A 129 0.68 6.71 30.99
CA SER A 129 0.38 7.18 32.35
C SER A 129 -0.85 6.46 32.85
N HIS A 130 -0.65 5.23 33.33
CA HIS A 130 -1.25 4.63 34.53
C HIS A 130 -0.83 3.16 34.59
N ASN A 131 0.35 2.89 35.14
CA ASN A 131 0.58 2.10 36.36
C ASN A 131 2.08 1.84 36.52
#